data_AF-A0A8S1T1Q7-F1
#
_entry.id   AF-A0A8S1T1Q7-F1
#
_cell.length_a   1.000
_cell.length_b   1.000
_cell.length_c   1.000
_cell.angle_alpha   90.00
_cell.angle_beta   90.00
_cell.angle_gamma   90.00
#
_symmetry.space_group_name_H-M   'P 1'
#
loop_
_entity.id
_entity.type
_entity.pdbx_description
1 polymer ?
#
loop_
_entity_poly.entity_id
_entity_poly.type
_entity_poly.pdbx_seq_one_letter_code
_entity_poly.pdbx_strand_id
1 'polypeptide(L)'
;MNKVDIIKKFSLEYSDEFLKRIEHQSLQQIIKLIFESPLAKITKPIDLKNLKQLNKPTLFEISAVQNISEPKKTRYMNTKDCTLQFIFYPNIVAISLQKHPELDQDLFQLEGKKILIPQGTEICRSILILKQFTLINDYNQLL
;
A
#
# COMPACT_ATOMS: atom_id res chain seq x y z
N MET A 1 -21.34 -9.04 -7.66
CA MET A 1 -20.65 -7.92 -6.98
C MET A 1 -20.78 -6.70 -7.86
N ASN A 2 -21.33 -5.60 -7.35
CA ASN A 2 -21.55 -4.37 -8.12
C ASN A 2 -20.18 -3.70 -8.39
N LYS A 3 -19.97 -2.99 -9.51
CA LYS A 3 -18.67 -2.32 -9.81
C LYS A 3 -18.23 -1.40 -8.66
N VAL A 4 -19.21 -0.83 -7.98
CA VAL A 4 -19.08 0.00 -6.77
C VAL A 4 -18.46 -0.76 -5.59
N ASP A 5 -18.68 -2.06 -5.47
CA ASP A 5 -18.19 -2.86 -4.32
C ASP A 5 -16.68 -3.10 -4.39
N ILE A 6 -16.10 -3.20 -5.60
CA ILE A 6 -14.64 -3.39 -5.78
C ILE A 6 -13.88 -2.08 -5.67
N ILE A 7 -14.46 -0.98 -6.15
CA ILE A 7 -14.00 0.37 -5.81
C ILE A 7 -13.93 0.52 -4.28
N LYS A 8 -14.93 0.01 -3.55
CA LYS A 8 -14.97 0.02 -2.08
C LYS A 8 -14.11 -1.05 -1.40
N LYS A 9 -13.57 -2.05 -2.12
CA LYS A 9 -12.76 -3.17 -1.57
C LYS A 9 -11.42 -2.69 -1.02
N PHE A 10 -10.85 -1.64 -1.61
CA PHE A 10 -9.52 -1.13 -1.25
C PHE A 10 -9.51 0.12 -0.38
N SER A 11 -10.66 0.55 0.14
CA SER A 11 -10.79 1.76 0.97
C SER A 11 -10.22 3.04 0.34
N LEU A 12 -10.12 3.04 -0.98
CA LEU A 12 -9.63 4.17 -1.76
C LEU A 12 -10.81 5.04 -2.17
N GLU A 13 -10.64 6.35 -2.00
CA GLU A 13 -11.47 7.31 -2.71
C GLU A 13 -10.80 7.62 -4.05
N TYR A 14 -11.49 7.33 -5.16
CA TYR A 14 -10.95 7.58 -6.49
C TYR A 14 -11.22 9.02 -6.95
N SER A 15 -10.37 9.53 -7.83
CA SER A 15 -10.57 10.83 -8.46
C SER A 15 -11.77 10.78 -9.43
N ASP A 16 -12.45 11.90 -9.61
CA ASP A 16 -13.60 11.98 -10.53
C ASP A 16 -13.21 11.66 -11.98
N GLU A 17 -11.99 12.03 -12.37
CA GLU A 17 -11.42 11.70 -13.69
C GLU A 17 -11.24 10.18 -13.87
N PHE A 18 -10.71 9.50 -12.86
CA PHE A 18 -10.58 8.04 -12.90
C PHE A 18 -11.94 7.36 -12.95
N LEU A 19 -12.90 7.82 -12.14
CA LEU A 19 -14.27 7.28 -12.12
C LEU A 19 -14.96 7.40 -13.48
N LYS A 20 -14.81 8.54 -14.18
CA LYS A 20 -15.31 8.72 -15.55
C LYS A 20 -14.64 7.76 -16.53
N ARG A 21 -13.33 7.56 -16.42
CA ARG A 21 -12.57 6.67 -17.32
C ARG A 21 -13.04 5.21 -17.24
N ILE A 22 -13.48 4.76 -16.06
CA ILE A 22 -13.82 3.35 -15.81
C ILE A 22 -15.32 3.02 -15.94
N GLU A 23 -16.17 4.01 -16.20
CA GLU A 23 -17.64 3.87 -16.20
C GLU A 23 -18.13 2.67 -17.04
N HIS A 24 -17.57 2.53 -18.24
CA HIS A 24 -17.95 1.48 -19.21
C HIS A 24 -17.00 0.27 -19.23
N GLN A 25 -15.99 0.22 -18.37
CA GLN A 25 -15.00 -0.87 -18.35
C GLN A 25 -15.55 -2.11 -17.62
N SER A 26 -15.05 -3.29 -18.00
CA SER A 26 -15.28 -4.54 -17.28
C SER A 26 -14.54 -4.53 -15.95
N LEU A 27 -14.98 -5.35 -14.99
CA LEU A 27 -14.37 -5.36 -13.67
C LEU A 27 -12.86 -5.71 -13.71
N GLN A 28 -12.50 -6.69 -14.52
CA GLN A 28 -11.10 -7.09 -14.70
C GLN A 28 -10.26 -5.95 -15.26
N GLN A 29 -10.81 -5.18 -16.20
CA GLN A 29 -10.14 -3.98 -16.75
C GLN A 29 -9.96 -2.91 -15.68
N ILE A 30 -10.95 -2.70 -14.80
CA ILE A 30 -10.84 -1.73 -13.69
C ILE A 30 -9.71 -2.12 -12.74
N ILE A 31 -9.67 -3.38 -12.31
CA ILE A 31 -8.61 -3.87 -11.39
C ILE A 31 -7.24 -3.76 -12.03
N LYS A 32 -7.12 -4.14 -13.31
CA LYS A 32 -5.90 -3.97 -14.07
C LYS A 32 -5.46 -2.51 -14.14
N LEU A 33 -6.38 -1.59 -14.44
CA LEU A 33 -6.10 -0.15 -14.45
C LEU A 33 -5.66 0.38 -13.09
N ILE A 34 -6.29 -0.06 -11.98
CA ILE A 34 -5.87 0.29 -10.62
C ILE A 34 -4.43 -0.17 -10.41
N PHE A 35 -4.12 -1.44 -10.74
CA PHE A 35 -2.80 -2.02 -10.54
C PHE A 35 -1.70 -1.35 -11.38
N GLU A 36 -1.99 -1.01 -12.62
CA GLU A 36 -1.00 -0.43 -13.55
C GLU A 36 -0.81 1.08 -13.37
N SER A 37 -1.79 1.78 -12.80
CA SER A 37 -1.72 3.23 -12.62
C SER A 37 -1.02 3.60 -11.31
N PRO A 38 -0.21 4.68 -11.29
CA PRO A 38 0.23 5.29 -10.04
C PRO A 38 -0.97 5.73 -9.21
N LEU A 39 -1.07 5.29 -7.95
CA LEU A 39 -2.22 5.62 -7.09
C LEU A 39 -2.41 7.14 -6.95
N ALA A 40 -1.33 7.90 -7.02
CA ALA A 40 -1.33 9.36 -7.03
C ALA A 40 -2.22 10.01 -8.10
N LYS A 41 -2.39 9.35 -9.24
CA LYS A 41 -3.16 9.87 -10.37
C LYS A 41 -4.63 9.48 -10.30
N ILE A 42 -4.94 8.40 -9.58
CA ILE A 42 -6.25 7.77 -9.63
C ILE A 42 -7.01 7.83 -8.31
N THR A 43 -6.34 8.20 -7.21
CA THR A 43 -6.94 8.29 -5.88
C THR A 43 -6.78 9.65 -5.25
N LYS A 44 -7.68 9.98 -4.33
CA LYS A 44 -7.54 11.10 -3.40
C LYS A 44 -6.59 10.69 -2.26
N PRO A 45 -5.85 11.64 -1.67
CA PRO A 45 -5.05 11.40 -0.49
C PRO A 45 -5.83 10.75 0.65
N ILE A 46 -5.25 9.73 1.30
CA ILE A 46 -5.81 9.13 2.51
C ILE A 46 -5.39 9.98 3.71
N ASP A 47 -6.35 10.37 4.57
CA ASP A 47 -6.06 11.04 5.84
C ASP A 47 -6.15 10.05 7.02
N LEU A 48 -5.05 9.96 7.79
CA LEU A 48 -4.95 9.09 8.96
C LEU A 48 -5.01 9.86 10.30
N LYS A 49 -5.16 11.19 10.31
CA LYS A 49 -4.99 12.03 11.51
C LYS A 49 -5.88 11.65 12.70
N ASN A 50 -7.05 11.07 12.44
CA ASN A 50 -8.03 10.73 13.48
C ASN A 50 -8.35 9.23 13.58
N LEU A 51 -7.57 8.37 12.92
CA LEU A 51 -7.80 6.94 12.92
C LEU A 51 -6.90 6.25 13.95
N LYS A 52 -7.48 5.32 14.73
CA LYS A 52 -6.72 4.41 15.61
C LYS A 52 -6.32 3.12 14.91
N GLN A 53 -7.05 2.74 13.86
CA GLN A 53 -6.78 1.57 13.04
C GLN A 53 -7.40 1.74 11.66
N LEU A 54 -6.95 0.96 10.67
CA LEU A 54 -7.62 0.85 9.38
C LEU A 54 -8.97 0.14 9.53
N ASN A 55 -10.03 0.75 9.03
CA ASN A 55 -11.39 0.21 9.15
C ASN A 55 -11.70 -0.90 8.14
N LYS A 56 -10.87 -1.04 7.11
CA LYS A 56 -11.02 -1.95 5.98
C LYS A 56 -9.64 -2.24 5.38
N PRO A 57 -9.49 -3.27 4.54
CA PRO A 57 -8.26 -3.45 3.77
C PRO A 57 -8.01 -2.24 2.87
N THR A 58 -6.76 -1.77 2.83
CA THR A 58 -6.40 -0.56 2.11
C THR A 58 -5.19 -0.82 1.23
N LEU A 59 -5.31 -0.46 -0.04
CA LEU A 59 -4.22 -0.57 -1.01
C LEU A 59 -3.36 0.70 -0.95
N PHE A 60 -2.06 0.53 -0.80
CA PHE A 60 -1.09 1.62 -0.86
C PHE A 60 -0.08 1.38 -1.98
N GLU A 61 0.59 2.45 -2.38
CA GLU A 61 1.71 2.43 -3.31
C GLU A 61 2.97 2.84 -2.55
N ILE A 62 4.00 2.01 -2.65
CA ILE A 62 5.28 2.22 -1.97
C ILE A 62 6.05 3.31 -2.70
N SER A 63 6.31 4.41 -2.01
CA SER A 63 7.21 5.46 -2.48
C SER A 63 8.66 5.19 -2.08
N ALA A 64 8.88 4.62 -0.90
CA ALA A 64 10.22 4.21 -0.47
C ALA A 64 10.14 3.16 0.66
N VAL A 65 11.19 2.35 0.78
CA VAL A 65 11.39 1.46 1.93
C VAL A 65 12.83 1.60 2.42
N GLN A 66 13.04 1.68 3.73
CA GLN A 66 14.36 1.73 4.32
C GLN A 66 14.43 0.93 5.61
N ASN A 67 15.58 0.28 5.85
CA ASN A 67 15.90 -0.31 7.14
C ASN A 67 16.42 0.80 8.07
N ILE A 68 15.67 1.11 9.12
CA ILE A 68 15.98 2.20 10.06
C ILE A 68 16.68 1.72 11.33
N SER A 69 16.84 0.42 11.52
CA SER A 69 17.64 -0.14 12.62
C SER A 69 19.15 -0.04 12.39
N GLU A 70 19.59 0.35 11.19
CA GLU A 70 21.01 0.46 10.87
C GLU A 70 21.46 1.92 10.62
N PRO A 71 22.68 2.30 11.06
CA PRO A 71 23.16 3.67 11.03
C PRO A 71 23.47 4.20 9.63
N LYS A 72 23.71 3.31 8.66
CA LYS A 72 23.67 3.63 7.24
C LYS A 72 22.35 3.07 6.75
N LYS A 73 21.55 3.86 6.02
CA LYS A 73 20.33 3.38 5.34
C LYS A 73 20.67 2.16 4.50
N THR A 74 20.64 0.98 5.09
CA THR A 74 21.10 -0.24 4.46
C THR A 74 19.95 -0.75 3.64
N ARG A 75 20.32 -1.09 2.40
CA ARG A 75 19.40 -1.48 1.33
C ARG A 75 19.02 -2.96 1.44
N TYR A 76 19.59 -3.66 2.41
CA TYR A 76 19.47 -5.09 2.60
C TYR A 76 18.69 -5.39 3.88
N MET A 77 17.83 -6.41 3.78
CA MET A 77 16.99 -6.94 4.85
C MET A 77 17.75 -7.82 5.86
N ASN A 78 19.00 -8.19 5.56
CA ASN A 78 19.68 -9.31 6.22
C ASN A 78 20.32 -8.98 7.57
N THR A 79 19.72 -8.05 8.30
CA THR A 79 20.24 -7.50 9.55
C THR A 79 19.55 -8.20 10.72
N LYS A 80 20.23 -8.35 11.88
CA LYS A 80 19.64 -9.03 13.05
C LYS A 80 18.38 -8.31 13.54
N ASP A 81 18.43 -6.98 13.54
CA ASP A 81 17.31 -6.08 13.78
C ASP A 81 16.82 -5.55 12.43
N CYS A 82 15.57 -5.80 12.06
CA CYS A 82 15.00 -5.45 10.76
C CYS A 82 13.77 -4.57 10.96
N THR A 83 13.98 -3.35 11.48
CA THR A 83 12.92 -2.36 11.55
C THR A 83 12.83 -1.66 10.21
N LEU A 84 11.75 -1.90 9.48
CA LEU A 84 11.51 -1.29 8.18
C LEU A 84 10.59 -0.09 8.33
N GLN A 85 10.98 1.01 7.71
CA GLN A 85 10.09 2.12 7.45
C GLN A 85 9.67 2.08 5.99
N PHE A 86 8.36 2.06 5.78
CA PHE A 86 7.75 2.29 4.48
C PHE A 86 7.22 3.72 4.42
N ILE A 87 7.38 4.34 3.25
CA ILE A 87 6.75 5.60 2.90
C ILE A 87 5.79 5.27 1.75
N PHE A 88 4.51 5.54 1.94
CA PHE A 88 3.48 5.38 0.92
C PHE A 88 3.03 6.73 0.38
N TYR A 89 2.52 6.74 -0.84
CA TYR A 89 1.87 7.91 -1.39
C TYR A 89 0.64 8.33 -0.55
N PRO A 90 0.40 9.64 -0.32
CA PRO A 90 1.25 10.75 -0.72
C PRO A 90 2.43 11.03 0.21
N ASN A 91 2.39 10.63 1.49
CA ASN A 91 3.50 10.73 2.46
C ASN A 91 3.12 9.99 3.76
N ILE A 92 2.47 8.83 3.64
CA ILE A 92 2.02 8.05 4.78
C ILE A 92 3.16 7.17 5.25
N VAL A 93 3.51 7.28 6.53
CA VAL A 93 4.59 6.51 7.12
C VAL A 93 4.04 5.24 7.75
N ALA A 94 4.73 4.13 7.54
CA ALA A 94 4.45 2.87 8.20
C ALA A 94 5.74 2.23 8.72
N ILE A 95 5.65 1.53 9.85
CA ILE A 95 6.78 0.86 10.48
C ILE A 95 6.44 -0.61 10.63
N SER A 96 7.33 -1.49 10.18
CA SER A 96 7.33 -2.91 10.56
C SER A 96 8.48 -3.18 11.53
N LEU A 97 8.16 -3.91 12.59
CA LEU A 97 9.13 -4.41 13.58
C LEU A 97 9.45 -5.90 13.37
N GLN A 98 8.96 -6.49 12.29
CA GLN A 98 9.08 -7.91 11.99
C GLN A 98 9.92 -8.12 10.74
N LYS A 99 10.61 -9.27 10.66
CA LYS A 99 11.25 -9.72 9.43
C LYS A 99 10.16 -10.13 8.44
N HIS A 100 10.33 -9.72 7.19
CA HIS A 100 9.50 -10.08 6.06
C HIS A 100 10.33 -10.88 5.06
N PRO A 101 10.42 -12.22 5.21
CA PRO A 101 11.19 -13.07 4.30
C PRO A 101 10.79 -12.90 2.83
N GLU A 102 9.53 -12.52 2.57
CA GLU A 102 9.01 -12.22 1.24
C GLU A 102 9.67 -10.97 0.59
N LEU A 103 10.31 -10.13 1.38
CA LEU A 103 11.04 -8.93 0.95
C LEU A 103 12.54 -9.17 0.84
N ASP A 104 13.03 -10.41 0.71
CA ASP A 104 14.46 -10.77 0.57
C ASP A 104 15.09 -10.32 -0.76
N GLN A 105 14.92 -9.03 -1.07
CA GLN A 105 15.22 -8.34 -2.30
C GLN A 105 15.88 -6.99 -1.93
N ASP A 106 16.46 -6.31 -2.93
CA ASP A 106 16.84 -4.92 -2.76
C ASP A 106 15.59 -4.07 -2.49
N LEU A 107 15.55 -3.37 -1.36
CA LEU A 107 14.41 -2.55 -0.94
C LEU A 107 14.01 -1.48 -1.99
N PHE A 108 14.95 -1.05 -2.85
CA PHE A 108 14.65 -0.14 -3.97
C PHE A 108 13.68 -0.75 -4.99
N GLN A 109 13.69 -2.06 -5.17
CA GLN A 109 12.78 -2.74 -6.09
C GLN A 109 11.33 -2.73 -5.61
N LEU A 110 11.06 -2.23 -4.40
CA LEU A 110 9.71 -2.07 -3.87
C LEU A 110 9.08 -0.74 -4.27
N GLU A 111 9.85 0.25 -4.74
CA GLU A 111 9.31 1.53 -5.19
C GLU A 111 8.32 1.34 -6.36
N GLY A 112 7.16 2.00 -6.27
CA GLY A 112 6.05 1.87 -7.20
C GLY A 112 5.22 0.59 -7.06
N LYS A 113 5.68 -0.41 -6.29
CA LYS A 113 4.87 -1.61 -6.03
C LYS A 113 3.68 -1.28 -5.15
N LYS A 114 2.64 -2.10 -5.30
CA LYS A 114 1.40 -2.00 -4.54
C LYS A 114 1.41 -2.98 -3.37
N ILE A 115 0.87 -2.53 -2.25
CA ILE A 115 0.83 -3.29 -1.01
C ILE A 115 -0.58 -3.18 -0.43
N LEU A 116 -1.18 -4.32 -0.14
CA LEU A 116 -2.47 -4.39 0.53
C LEU A 116 -2.24 -4.55 2.03
N ILE A 117 -2.71 -3.56 2.79
CA ILE A 117 -2.63 -3.56 4.25
C ILE A 117 -4.00 -3.98 4.80
N PRO A 118 -4.06 -4.96 5.70
CA PRO A 118 -5.34 -5.49 6.18
C PRO A 118 -6.07 -4.52 7.11
N GLN A 119 -7.37 -4.74 7.21
CA GLN A 119 -8.22 -4.13 8.24
C GLN A 119 -7.66 -4.41 9.64
N GLY A 120 -7.86 -3.48 10.56
CA GLY A 120 -7.41 -3.59 11.94
C GLY A 120 -5.93 -3.27 12.14
N THR A 121 -5.20 -2.93 11.07
CA THR A 121 -3.82 -2.42 11.20
C THR A 121 -3.84 -1.17 12.05
N GLU A 122 -3.08 -1.20 13.14
CA GLU A 122 -3.02 -0.15 14.15
C GLU A 122 -2.38 1.12 13.59
N ILE A 123 -2.89 2.28 14.02
CA ILE A 123 -2.36 3.60 13.69
C ILE A 123 -2.01 4.31 14.99
N CYS A 124 -0.73 4.64 15.15
CA CYS A 124 -0.23 5.39 16.29
C CYS A 124 0.43 6.68 15.80
N ARG A 125 -0.08 7.84 16.24
CA ARG A 125 0.42 9.17 15.81
C ARG A 125 0.52 9.29 14.28
N SER A 126 -0.50 8.82 13.57
CA SER A 126 -0.57 8.79 12.10
C SER A 126 0.48 7.91 11.41
N ILE A 127 1.15 7.02 12.16
CA ILE A 127 2.04 5.99 11.63
C ILE A 127 1.31 4.65 11.66
N LEU A 128 1.29 3.94 10.53
CA LEU A 128 0.78 2.58 10.45
C LEU A 128 1.77 1.59 11.07
N ILE A 129 1.29 0.71 11.95
CA ILE A 129 2.11 -0.35 12.56
C ILE A 129 1.89 -1.65 11.81
N LEU A 130 2.82 -1.98 10.92
CA LEU A 130 2.73 -3.14 10.04
C LEU A 130 3.17 -4.41 10.79
N LYS A 131 2.21 -5.31 10.99
CA LYS A 131 2.47 -6.69 11.44
C LYS A 131 2.31 -7.70 10.30
N GLN A 132 1.50 -7.35 9.31
CA GLN A 132 1.18 -8.17 8.16
C GLN A 132 0.75 -7.29 7.00
N PHE A 133 1.05 -7.72 5.79
CA PHE A 133 0.62 -7.10 4.54
C PHE A 133 0.78 -8.09 3.39
N THR A 134 0.26 -7.75 2.22
CA THR A 134 0.47 -8.52 1.00
C THR A 134 1.07 -7.62 -0.07
N LEU A 135 2.28 -7.95 -0.53
CA LEU A 135 2.85 -7.32 -1.72
C LEU A 135 2.13 -7.84 -2.95
N ILE A 136 1.61 -6.93 -3.77
CA ILE A 136 0.84 -7.25 -4.97
C ILE A 136 1.81 -7.25 -6.16
N ASN A 137 2.13 -8.45 -6.65
CA ASN A 137 3.01 -8.66 -7.80
C ASN A 137 2.23 -8.91 -9.09
N ASP A 138 0.96 -9.32 -9.00
CA ASP A 138 0.07 -9.56 -10.12
C ASP A 138 -1.32 -8.97 -9.81
N TYR A 139 -1.95 -8.29 -10.77
CA TYR A 139 -3.29 -7.76 -10.61
C TYR A 139 -4.33 -8.87 -10.35
N ASN A 140 -4.06 -10.12 -10.73
CA ASN A 140 -4.91 -11.26 -10.40
C ASN A 140 -5.02 -11.50 -8.89
N GLN A 141 -4.04 -11.05 -8.09
CA GLN A 141 -4.10 -11.13 -6.62
C GLN A 141 -5.12 -10.13 -6.03
N LEU A 142 -5.65 -9.21 -6.85
CA LEU A 142 -6.68 -8.24 -6.46
C LEU A 142 -8.10 -8.68 -6.83
N LEU A 143 -8.25 -9.68 -7.72
CA LEU A 143 -9.53 -10.28 -8.12
C LEU A 143 -10.13 -11.05 -6.93
#